data_AF-T0R087-F1
#
_entry.id   AF-T0R087-F1
#
_cell.length_a   1.000
_cell.length_b   1.000
_cell.length_c   1.000
_cell.angle_alpha   90.00
_cell.angle_beta   90.00
_cell.angle_gamma   90.00
#
_symmetry.space_group_name_H-M   'P 1'
#
loop_
_entity.id
_entity.type
_entity.pdbx_description
1 polymer ?
#
loop_
_entity_poly.entity_id
_entity_poly.type
_entity_poly.pdbx_seq_one_letter_code
_entity_poly.pdbx_strand_id
1 'polypeptide(L)'
;MSLRFYLNSSVMKKQVMGITGLMLCGFLLSHLAGNCLIYVGSDAFNKYAHALITNPLIYVAEFILASIFLTHIGLALKLTIENKAARPQNYYIKQKTGRGATFASSTMPYTGIIILAFLVFHLINFKFGPVYTATVGGVEMRDLYKTVVEYFISPVNVAWYIFCMIALGIHVSHGFWSAFQSIGFNHPKYNCLIKCASKAFGVLVTLGYSALPIFCHLQGVK
;
A
#
# COMPACT_ATOMS: atom_id res chain seq x y z
N MET A 1 21.13 27.92 -7.69
CA MET A 1 21.41 26.53 -7.25
C MET A 1 21.62 25.69 -8.50
N SER A 2 22.75 25.01 -8.69
CA SER A 2 22.94 24.19 -9.89
C SER A 2 22.00 22.96 -9.86
N LEU A 3 21.55 22.51 -11.03
CA LEU A 3 20.66 21.34 -11.15
C LEU A 3 21.23 20.11 -10.44
N ARG A 4 22.55 19.88 -10.54
CA ARG A 4 23.26 18.78 -9.87
C ARG A 4 23.20 18.86 -8.34
N PHE A 5 23.25 20.07 -7.77
CA PHE A 5 23.15 20.25 -6.32
C PHE A 5 21.73 20.01 -5.80
N TYR A 6 20.72 20.45 -6.55
CA TYR A 6 19.31 20.22 -6.21
C TYR A 6 18.95 18.72 -6.28
N LEU A 7 19.40 18.01 -7.31
CA LEU A 7 19.14 16.56 -7.46
C LEU A 7 19.68 15.71 -6.29
N ASN A 8 20.77 16.15 -5.65
CA ASN A 8 21.36 15.46 -4.50
C ASN A 8 20.83 15.96 -3.14
N SER A 9 19.95 16.96 -3.14
CA SER A 9 19.47 17.60 -1.92
C SER A 9 18.49 16.72 -1.12
N SER A 10 18.40 16.97 0.19
CA SER A 10 17.40 16.36 1.06
C SER A 10 15.96 16.76 0.69
N VAL A 11 15.79 17.92 0.04
CA VAL A 11 14.50 18.41 -0.46
C VAL A 11 14.00 17.54 -1.59
N MET A 12 14.83 17.31 -2.62
CA MET A 12 14.46 16.45 -3.75
C MET A 12 14.13 15.03 -3.28
N LYS A 13 14.93 14.45 -2.37
CA LYS A 13 14.63 13.13 -1.79
C LYS A 13 13.25 13.07 -1.15
N LYS A 14 12.86 14.09 -0.38
CA LYS A 14 11.53 14.15 0.25
C LYS A 14 10.40 14.35 -0.77
N GLN A 15 10.62 15.14 -1.81
CA GLN A 15 9.65 15.31 -2.89
C GLN A 15 9.41 13.99 -3.64
N VAL A 16 10.48 13.29 -4.05
CA VAL A 16 10.37 11.97 -4.70
C VAL A 16 9.71 10.95 -3.77
N MET A 17 10.07 10.92 -2.48
CA MET A 17 9.39 10.10 -1.48
C MET A 17 7.89 10.37 -1.40
N GLY A 18 7.48 11.65 -1.34
CA GLY A 18 6.07 12.03 -1.28
C GLY A 18 5.31 11.68 -2.56
N ILE A 19 5.90 11.96 -3.72
CA ILE A 19 5.30 11.69 -5.03
C ILE A 19 5.10 10.18 -5.25
N THR A 20 6.13 9.36 -5.00
CA THR A 20 6.01 7.90 -5.07
C THR A 20 4.99 7.36 -4.07
N GLY A 21 4.96 7.89 -2.85
CA GLY A 21 3.95 7.51 -1.84
C GLY A 21 2.51 7.81 -2.28
N LEU A 22 2.26 8.97 -2.90
CA LEU A 22 0.95 9.33 -3.42
C LEU A 22 0.54 8.46 -4.62
N MET A 23 1.46 8.13 -5.52
CA MET A 23 1.19 7.19 -6.62
C MET A 23 0.82 5.80 -6.09
N LEU A 24 1.52 5.30 -5.07
CA LEU A 24 1.18 4.04 -4.40
C LEU A 24 -0.20 4.12 -3.70
N CYS A 25 -0.55 5.26 -3.10
CA CYS A 25 -1.90 5.47 -2.56
C CYS A 25 -2.98 5.41 -3.65
N GLY A 26 -2.71 5.99 -4.83
CA GLY A 26 -3.60 5.88 -6.00
C GLY A 26 -3.77 4.44 -6.47
N PHE A 27 -2.66 3.68 -6.54
CA PHE A 27 -2.70 2.24 -6.83
C PHE A 27 -3.60 1.50 -5.82
N LEU A 28 -3.42 1.71 -4.51
CA LEU A 28 -4.24 1.07 -3.48
C LEU A 28 -5.75 1.32 -3.68
N LEU A 29 -6.17 2.53 -4.06
CA LEU A 29 -7.59 2.79 -4.33
C LEU A 29 -8.09 2.00 -5.55
N SER A 30 -7.37 2.07 -6.67
CA SER A 30 -7.75 1.35 -7.89
C SER A 30 -7.76 -0.17 -7.68
N HIS A 31 -6.79 -0.66 -6.91
CA HIS A 31 -6.64 -2.06 -6.58
C HIS A 31 -7.79 -2.52 -5.67
N LEU A 32 -8.12 -1.77 -4.62
CA LEU A 32 -9.28 -2.06 -3.77
C LEU A 32 -10.59 -2.06 -4.57
N ALA A 33 -10.79 -1.07 -5.45
CA ALA A 33 -11.98 -0.96 -6.28
C ALA A 33 -12.19 -2.19 -7.17
N GLY A 34 -11.14 -2.67 -7.85
CA GLY A 34 -11.18 -3.92 -8.61
C GLY A 34 -11.45 -5.14 -7.72
N ASN A 35 -10.86 -5.17 -6.52
CA ASN A 35 -11.07 -6.27 -5.58
C ASN A 35 -12.50 -6.32 -5.00
N CYS A 36 -13.21 -5.20 -4.92
CA CYS A 36 -14.61 -5.18 -4.49
C CYS A 36 -15.54 -6.01 -5.38
N LEU A 37 -15.13 -6.35 -6.62
CA LEU A 37 -15.89 -7.29 -7.47
C LEU A 37 -16.02 -8.68 -6.84
N ILE A 38 -15.21 -9.02 -5.84
CA ILE A 38 -15.36 -10.26 -5.08
C ILE A 38 -16.73 -10.35 -4.39
N TYR A 39 -17.31 -9.21 -4.00
CA TYR A 39 -18.64 -9.15 -3.39
C TYR A 39 -19.77 -9.38 -4.40
N VAL A 40 -19.51 -9.15 -5.68
CA VAL A 40 -20.49 -9.29 -6.77
C VAL A 40 -20.62 -10.75 -7.18
N GLY A 41 -19.49 -11.47 -7.26
CA GLY A 41 -19.44 -12.90 -7.54
C GLY A 41 -18.25 -13.32 -8.40
N SER A 42 -18.06 -14.64 -8.52
CA SER A 42 -16.95 -15.26 -9.25
C SER A 42 -16.84 -14.79 -10.69
N ASP A 43 -17.95 -14.73 -11.41
CA ASP A 43 -17.98 -14.37 -12.83
C ASP A 43 -17.50 -12.95 -13.07
N ALA A 44 -17.96 -11.99 -12.27
CA ALA A 44 -17.58 -10.58 -12.39
C ALA A 44 -16.09 -10.39 -12.07
N PHE A 45 -15.62 -11.03 -11.00
CA PHE A 45 -14.22 -10.96 -10.58
C PHE A 45 -13.28 -11.59 -11.62
N ASN A 46 -13.61 -12.80 -12.11
CA ASN A 46 -12.81 -13.52 -13.09
C ASN A 46 -12.80 -12.81 -14.45
N LYS A 47 -13.95 -12.26 -14.91
CA LYS A 47 -14.01 -11.44 -16.14
C LYS A 47 -13.11 -10.21 -16.05
N TYR A 48 -13.14 -9.50 -14.92
CA TYR A 48 -12.28 -8.34 -14.70
C TYR A 48 -10.80 -8.71 -14.67
N ALA A 49 -10.44 -9.77 -13.94
CA ALA A 49 -9.08 -10.29 -13.89
C ALA A 49 -8.58 -10.72 -15.28
N HIS A 50 -9.42 -11.40 -16.06
CA HIS A 50 -9.10 -11.81 -17.42
C HIS A 50 -8.85 -10.61 -18.34
N ALA A 51 -9.71 -9.58 -18.29
CA ALA A 51 -9.53 -8.36 -19.08
C ALA A 51 -8.22 -7.62 -18.75
N LEU A 52 -7.77 -7.66 -17.49
CA LEU A 52 -6.48 -7.10 -17.10
C LEU A 52 -5.31 -7.94 -17.59
N ILE A 53 -5.32 -9.25 -17.32
CA ILE A 53 -4.17 -10.15 -17.58
C ILE A 53 -3.93 -10.35 -19.07
N THR A 54 -5.00 -10.35 -19.88
CA THR A 54 -4.88 -10.49 -21.35
C THR A 54 -4.50 -9.20 -22.05
N ASN A 55 -4.61 -8.05 -21.38
CA ASN A 55 -4.22 -6.77 -21.95
C ASN A 55 -2.70 -6.58 -21.84
N PRO A 56 -1.95 -6.45 -22.95
CA PRO A 56 -0.49 -6.35 -22.91
C PRO A 56 0.03 -5.11 -22.15
N LEU A 57 -0.81 -4.08 -21.97
CA LEU A 57 -0.46 -2.91 -21.16
C LEU A 57 -0.27 -3.25 -19.67
N ILE A 58 -0.72 -4.42 -19.21
CA ILE A 58 -0.51 -4.87 -17.83
C ILE A 58 0.97 -4.95 -17.48
N TYR A 59 1.83 -5.44 -18.38
CA TYR A 59 3.26 -5.54 -18.12
C TYR A 59 3.94 -4.18 -18.00
N VAL A 60 3.47 -3.19 -18.76
CA VAL A 60 3.93 -1.80 -18.65
C VAL A 60 3.49 -1.21 -17.30
N ALA A 61 2.23 -1.42 -16.92
CA ALA A 61 1.71 -0.98 -15.62
C ALA A 61 2.47 -1.63 -14.45
N GLU A 62 2.77 -2.92 -14.54
CA GLU A 62 3.55 -3.67 -13.55
C GLU A 62 4.98 -3.14 -13.44
N PHE A 63 5.65 -2.89 -14.56
CA PHE A 63 7.00 -2.32 -14.57
C PHE A 63 7.04 -0.93 -13.94
N ILE A 64 6.05 -0.07 -14.27
CA ILE A 64 5.92 1.28 -13.69
C ILE A 64 5.68 1.18 -12.18
N LEU A 65 4.73 0.34 -11.75
CA LEU A 65 4.41 0.16 -10.34
C LEU A 65 5.62 -0.38 -9.54
N ALA A 66 6.32 -1.37 -10.09
CA ALA A 66 7.53 -1.93 -9.50
C ALA A 66 8.62 -0.86 -9.38
N SER A 67 8.83 -0.04 -10.41
CA SER A 67 9.81 1.06 -10.39
C SER A 67 9.47 2.12 -9.33
N ILE A 68 8.19 2.50 -9.20
CA ILE A 68 7.71 3.42 -8.16
C ILE A 68 7.96 2.81 -6.78
N PHE A 69 7.58 1.54 -6.57
CA PHE A 69 7.75 0.85 -5.30
C PHE A 69 9.22 0.72 -4.89
N LEU A 70 10.08 0.29 -5.81
CA LEU A 70 11.53 0.15 -5.57
C LEU A 70 12.18 1.49 -5.27
N THR A 71 11.77 2.55 -5.98
CA THR A 71 12.23 3.91 -5.68
C THR A 71 11.77 4.34 -4.28
N HIS A 72 10.52 4.10 -3.93
CA HIS A 72 9.94 4.43 -2.64
C HIS A 72 10.69 3.76 -1.49
N ILE A 73 10.88 2.44 -1.56
CA ILE A 73 11.59 1.69 -0.51
C ILE A 73 13.09 2.02 -0.47
N GLY A 74 13.74 2.18 -1.62
CA GLY A 74 15.16 2.54 -1.70
C GLY A 74 15.44 3.88 -1.04
N LEU A 75 14.60 4.89 -1.32
CA LEU A 75 14.67 6.18 -0.62
C LEU A 75 14.29 6.07 0.85
N ALA A 76 13.33 5.22 1.22
CA ALA A 76 12.92 5.05 2.61
C ALA A 76 14.06 4.49 3.46
N LEU A 77 14.74 3.46 2.95
CA LEU A 77 15.93 2.87 3.57
C LEU A 77 17.05 3.90 3.68
N LYS A 78 17.38 4.59 2.57
CA LYS A 78 18.41 5.63 2.55
C LYS A 78 18.15 6.73 3.58
N LEU A 79 16.94 7.29 3.60
CA LEU A 79 16.56 8.33 4.56
C LEU A 79 16.55 7.81 6.00
N THR A 80 16.15 6.55 6.23
CA THR A 80 16.18 5.96 7.56
C THR A 80 17.61 5.80 8.08
N ILE A 81 18.54 5.35 7.23
CA ILE A 81 19.96 5.23 7.56
C ILE A 81 20.57 6.62 7.80
N GLU A 82 20.36 7.57 6.89
CA GLU A 82 20.85 8.96 7.03
C GLU A 82 20.33 9.61 8.33
N ASN A 83 19.04 9.44 8.64
CA ASN A 83 18.44 9.97 9.87
C ASN A 83 19.00 9.33 11.15
N LYS A 84 19.37 8.05 11.10
CA LYS A 84 19.98 7.33 12.23
C LYS A 84 21.45 7.73 12.40
N ALA A 85 22.21 7.82 11.31
CA ALA A 85 23.61 8.25 11.32
C ALA A 85 23.77 9.70 11.80
N ALA A 86 22.81 10.58 11.45
CA ALA A 86 22.77 11.96 11.94
C ALA A 86 22.45 12.09 13.45
N ARG A 87 22.19 10.98 14.16
CA ARG A 87 21.85 10.95 15.59
C ARG A 87 22.70 9.92 16.34
N PRO A 88 23.98 10.25 16.65
CA PRO A 88 24.89 9.33 17.35
C PRO A 88 24.49 9.07 18.81
N GLN A 89 23.82 10.02 19.45
CA GLN A 89 23.33 9.92 20.82
C GLN A 89 21.80 9.94 20.83
N ASN A 90 21.18 8.97 21.48
CA ASN A 90 19.73 8.91 21.62
C ASN A 90 19.23 10.02 22.56
N TYR A 91 18.08 10.63 22.25
CA TYR A 91 17.47 11.62 23.13
C TYR A 91 17.15 11.02 24.50
N TYR A 92 17.73 11.61 25.55
CA TYR A 92 17.46 11.26 26.95
C TYR A 92 15.98 11.48 27.32
N ILE A 93 15.31 12.43 26.66
CA ILE A 93 13.88 12.73 26.85
C ILE A 93 13.19 12.85 25.48
N LYS A 94 12.17 12.03 25.23
CA LYS A 94 11.28 12.16 24.07
C LYS A 94 10.19 13.20 24.36
N GLN A 95 10.47 14.48 24.15
CA GLN A 95 9.45 15.52 24.29
C GLN A 95 8.54 15.61 23.06
N LYS A 96 7.21 15.55 23.28
CA LYS A 96 6.19 15.79 22.26
C LYS A 96 6.01 17.30 22.03
N THR A 97 6.94 17.94 21.34
CA THR A 97 6.94 19.41 21.10
C THR A 97 5.95 19.89 20.03
N GLY A 98 5.00 19.06 19.57
CA GLY A 98 4.12 19.36 18.44
C GLY A 98 4.82 19.38 17.06
N ARG A 99 6.16 19.54 17.03
CA ARG A 99 7.05 19.39 15.86
C ARG A 99 7.94 18.13 15.93
N GLY A 100 7.85 17.36 17.02
CA GLY A 100 8.57 16.11 17.26
C GLY A 100 7.90 14.88 16.62
N ALA A 101 8.53 13.71 16.79
CA ALA A 101 8.00 12.45 16.27
C ALA A 101 6.59 12.15 16.83
N THR A 102 5.63 11.96 15.93
CA THR A 102 4.30 11.42 16.25
C THR A 102 4.36 9.89 16.34
N PHE A 103 3.34 9.26 16.94
CA PHE A 103 3.25 7.79 16.95
C PHE A 103 3.39 7.22 15.54
N ALA A 104 2.60 7.72 14.60
CA ALA A 104 2.63 7.25 13.22
C ALA A 104 3.98 7.52 12.52
N SER A 105 4.61 8.68 12.75
CA SER A 105 5.93 8.94 12.16
C SER A 105 7.03 8.05 12.78
N SER A 106 6.90 7.71 14.07
CA SER A 106 7.86 6.85 14.77
C SER A 106 7.73 5.38 14.38
N THR A 107 6.55 4.96 13.92
CA THR A 107 6.30 3.59 13.47
C THR A 107 6.56 3.37 11.97
N MET A 108 6.82 4.42 11.17
CA MET A 108 7.00 4.32 9.70
C MET A 108 7.97 3.22 9.22
N PRO A 109 9.18 3.04 9.80
CA PRO A 109 10.08 1.97 9.36
C PRO A 109 9.52 0.57 9.68
N TYR A 110 8.87 0.42 10.83
CA TYR A 110 8.29 -0.84 11.29
C TYR A 110 7.07 -1.23 10.45
N THR A 111 6.15 -0.31 10.22
CA THR A 111 5.00 -0.56 9.33
C THR A 111 5.45 -0.80 7.90
N GLY A 112 6.50 -0.10 7.43
CA GLY A 112 7.09 -0.35 6.11
C GLY A 112 7.65 -1.77 5.95
N ILE A 113 8.34 -2.31 6.96
CA ILE A 113 8.84 -3.70 6.94
C ILE A 113 7.69 -4.71 6.94
N ILE A 114 6.65 -4.48 7.75
CA ILE A 114 5.45 -5.32 7.76
C ILE A 114 4.79 -5.34 6.38
N ILE A 115 4.64 -4.17 5.75
CA ILE A 115 4.06 -4.04 4.40
C ILE A 115 4.93 -4.72 3.35
N LEU A 116 6.27 -4.64 3.47
CA LEU A 116 7.16 -5.34 2.55
C LEU A 116 7.00 -6.86 2.66
N ALA A 117 6.99 -7.40 3.88
CA ALA A 117 6.75 -8.83 4.11
C ALA A 117 5.37 -9.24 3.56
N PHE A 118 4.34 -8.45 3.87
CA PHE A 118 3.00 -8.62 3.32
C PHE A 118 3.00 -8.66 1.79
N LEU A 119 3.66 -7.72 1.11
CA LEU A 119 3.71 -7.65 -0.34
C LEU A 119 4.35 -8.91 -0.95
N VAL A 120 5.43 -9.41 -0.36
CA VAL A 120 6.08 -10.66 -0.80
C VAL A 120 5.10 -11.82 -0.71
N PHE A 121 4.47 -12.04 0.44
CA PHE A 121 3.48 -13.10 0.61
C PHE A 121 2.25 -12.89 -0.30
N HIS A 122 1.80 -11.65 -0.47
CA HIS A 122 0.69 -11.31 -1.36
C HIS A 122 0.98 -11.72 -2.81
N LEU A 123 2.17 -11.41 -3.33
CA LEU A 123 2.57 -11.78 -4.69
C LEU A 123 2.74 -13.30 -4.85
N ILE A 124 3.36 -13.96 -3.88
CA ILE A 124 3.52 -15.42 -3.89
C ILE A 124 2.16 -16.11 -3.96
N ASN A 125 1.18 -15.67 -3.17
CA ASN A 125 -0.09 -16.38 -3.04
C ASN A 125 -1.09 -16.03 -4.16
N PHE A 126 -1.13 -14.80 -4.66
CA PHE A 126 -2.15 -14.41 -5.65
C PHE A 126 -1.62 -14.27 -7.07
N LYS A 127 -0.45 -13.63 -7.25
CA LYS A 127 0.13 -13.48 -8.59
C LYS A 127 0.73 -14.80 -9.08
N PHE A 128 1.57 -15.41 -8.25
CA PHE A 128 2.32 -16.63 -8.55
C PHE A 128 1.74 -17.90 -7.89
N GLY A 129 0.59 -17.79 -7.25
CA GLY A 129 -0.05 -18.92 -6.58
C GLY A 129 -0.75 -19.88 -7.54
N PRO A 130 -1.56 -20.80 -6.99
CA PRO A 130 -2.29 -21.79 -7.78
C PRO A 130 -3.08 -21.18 -8.93
N VAL A 131 -3.04 -21.84 -10.08
CA VAL A 131 -3.78 -21.47 -11.28
C VAL A 131 -4.92 -22.47 -11.47
N TYR A 132 -6.14 -21.97 -11.32
CA TYR A 132 -7.36 -22.69 -11.64
C TYR A 132 -7.99 -22.11 -12.91
N THR A 133 -8.86 -22.87 -13.55
CA THR A 133 -9.60 -22.46 -14.75
C THR A 133 -11.10 -22.41 -14.46
N ALA A 134 -11.78 -21.43 -15.05
CA ALA A 134 -13.23 -21.31 -15.06
C ALA A 134 -13.71 -20.89 -16.45
N THR A 135 -14.92 -21.29 -16.80
CA THR A 135 -15.58 -20.85 -18.04
C THR A 135 -16.68 -19.86 -17.70
N VAL A 136 -16.54 -18.62 -18.15
CA VAL A 136 -17.55 -17.58 -17.93
C VAL A 136 -18.10 -17.10 -19.26
N GLY A 137 -19.37 -17.39 -19.54
CA GLY A 137 -20.01 -17.04 -20.82
C GLY A 137 -19.35 -17.71 -22.04
N GLY A 138 -18.88 -18.96 -21.89
CA GLY A 138 -18.24 -19.73 -22.96
C GLY A 138 -16.77 -19.40 -23.22
N VAL A 139 -16.18 -18.45 -22.48
CA VAL A 139 -14.75 -18.13 -22.56
C VAL A 139 -14.03 -18.74 -21.37
N GLU A 140 -12.99 -19.53 -21.63
CA GLU A 140 -12.10 -20.08 -20.60
C GLU A 140 -11.15 -18.99 -20.09
N MET A 141 -11.03 -18.86 -18.77
CA MET A 141 -10.17 -17.88 -18.11
C MET A 141 -9.64 -18.39 -16.77
N ARG A 142 -8.63 -17.70 -16.21
CA ARG A 142 -8.11 -18.01 -14.88
C ARG A 142 -9.18 -17.75 -13.82
N ASP A 143 -9.44 -18.74 -12.97
CA ASP A 143 -10.32 -18.62 -11.81
C ASP A 143 -9.57 -18.03 -10.61
N LEU A 144 -9.36 -16.71 -10.66
CA LEU A 144 -8.69 -15.98 -9.59
C LEU A 144 -9.58 -15.87 -8.34
N TYR A 145 -10.91 -15.87 -8.52
CA TYR A 145 -11.87 -15.89 -7.41
C TYR A 145 -11.61 -17.08 -6.49
N LYS A 146 -11.50 -18.29 -7.07
CA LYS A 146 -11.20 -19.52 -6.31
C LYS A 146 -9.86 -19.42 -5.59
N THR A 147 -8.80 -18.97 -6.27
CA THR A 147 -7.47 -18.77 -5.64
C THR A 147 -7.57 -17.87 -4.40
N VAL A 148 -8.34 -16.78 -4.47
CA VAL A 148 -8.50 -15.83 -3.36
C VAL A 148 -9.32 -16.43 -2.22
N VAL A 149 -10.48 -17.03 -2.53
CA VAL A 149 -11.37 -17.62 -1.51
C VAL A 149 -10.67 -18.75 -0.77
N GLU A 150 -10.00 -19.65 -1.50
CA GLU A 150 -9.29 -20.79 -0.92
C GLU A 150 -8.20 -20.35 0.07
N TYR A 151 -7.42 -19.32 -0.28
CA TYR A 151 -6.39 -18.78 0.61
C TYR A 151 -6.98 -18.28 1.94
N PHE A 152 -8.18 -17.69 1.93
CA PHE A 152 -8.83 -17.12 3.10
C PHE A 152 -9.74 -18.09 3.87
N ILE A 153 -9.83 -19.36 3.47
CA ILE A 153 -10.46 -20.40 4.31
C ILE A 153 -9.71 -20.52 5.65
N SER A 154 -8.39 -20.36 5.67
CA SER A 154 -7.61 -20.39 6.92
C SER A 154 -7.85 -19.13 7.76
N PRO A 155 -8.36 -19.25 9.01
CA PRO A 155 -8.55 -18.09 9.89
C PRO A 155 -7.22 -17.42 10.27
N VAL A 156 -6.11 -18.16 10.22
CA VAL A 156 -4.76 -17.62 10.44
C VAL A 156 -4.39 -16.65 9.30
N ASN A 157 -4.70 -17.00 8.05
CA ASN A 157 -4.42 -16.14 6.90
C ASN A 157 -5.26 -14.86 6.96
N VAL A 158 -6.52 -14.95 7.39
CA VAL A 158 -7.40 -13.79 7.62
C VAL A 158 -6.81 -12.86 8.69
N ALA A 159 -6.46 -13.41 9.85
CA ALA A 159 -5.90 -12.63 10.96
C ALA A 159 -4.57 -11.94 10.56
N TRP A 160 -3.69 -12.66 9.87
CA TRP A 160 -2.45 -12.11 9.32
C TRP A 160 -2.71 -10.95 8.36
N TYR A 161 -3.68 -11.10 7.45
CA TYR A 161 -4.02 -10.06 6.49
C TYR A 161 -4.55 -8.81 7.19
N ILE A 162 -5.46 -8.96 8.16
CA ILE A 162 -6.03 -7.84 8.93
C ILE A 162 -4.91 -7.10 9.70
N PHE A 163 -4.00 -7.85 10.33
CA PHE A 163 -2.84 -7.26 10.99
C PHE A 163 -2.00 -6.40 10.02
N CYS A 164 -1.73 -6.91 8.82
CA CYS A 164 -1.03 -6.16 7.79
C CYS A 164 -1.82 -4.92 7.32
N MET A 165 -3.15 -5.00 7.22
CA MET A 165 -4.00 -3.88 6.82
C MET A 165 -4.07 -2.78 7.87
N ILE A 166 -3.95 -3.11 9.16
CA ILE A 166 -3.81 -2.13 10.24
C ILE A 166 -2.46 -1.41 10.11
N ALA A 167 -1.37 -2.16 9.90
CA ALA A 167 -0.05 -1.59 9.67
C ALA A 167 -0.02 -0.67 8.43
N LEU A 168 -0.66 -1.11 7.33
CA LEU A 168 -0.84 -0.32 6.11
C LEU A 168 -1.63 0.95 6.37
N GLY A 169 -2.76 0.88 7.10
CA GLY A 169 -3.58 2.04 7.45
C GLY A 169 -2.80 3.10 8.25
N ILE A 170 -2.03 2.65 9.24
CA ILE A 170 -1.15 3.55 10.01
C ILE A 170 -0.10 4.18 9.08
N HIS A 171 0.53 3.37 8.21
CA HIS A 171 1.56 3.82 7.27
C HIS A 171 1.01 4.88 6.30
N VAL A 172 -0.11 4.61 5.62
CA VAL A 172 -0.67 5.53 4.62
C VAL A 172 -1.35 6.73 5.26
N SER A 173 -1.92 6.63 6.46
CA SER A 173 -2.50 7.79 7.14
C SER A 173 -1.46 8.88 7.45
N HIS A 174 -0.23 8.47 7.76
CA HIS A 174 0.89 9.38 7.93
C HIS A 174 1.56 9.73 6.59
N GLY A 175 1.79 8.73 5.73
CA GLY A 175 2.41 8.87 4.42
C GLY A 175 1.67 9.88 3.54
N PHE A 176 0.35 9.77 3.45
CA PHE A 176 -0.50 10.66 2.66
C PHE A 176 -0.35 12.11 3.12
N TRP A 177 -0.56 12.39 4.42
CA TRP A 177 -0.41 13.76 4.95
C TRP A 177 1.02 14.30 4.74
N SER A 178 2.04 13.51 5.09
CA SER A 178 3.44 13.94 5.00
C SER A 178 3.93 14.14 3.57
N ALA A 179 3.33 13.45 2.58
CA ALA A 179 3.61 13.64 1.18
C ALA A 179 3.23 15.06 0.73
N PHE A 180 2.02 15.54 1.04
CA PHE A 180 1.59 16.92 0.72
C PHE A 180 2.52 17.97 1.33
N GLN A 181 3.01 17.74 2.55
CA GLN A 181 4.01 18.62 3.16
C GLN A 181 5.33 18.62 2.39
N SER A 182 5.76 17.46 1.90
CA SER A 182 7.04 17.29 1.20
C SER A 182 7.05 17.90 -0.20
N ILE A 183 5.90 17.91 -0.89
CA ILE A 183 5.75 18.51 -2.23
C ILE A 183 5.40 20.02 -2.19
N GLY A 184 5.25 20.60 -0.99
CA GLY A 184 5.06 22.05 -0.81
C GLY A 184 3.61 22.50 -0.58
N PHE A 185 2.64 21.58 -0.54
CA PHE A 185 1.25 21.87 -0.15
C PHE A 185 1.11 21.94 1.39
N ASN A 186 1.87 22.85 2.01
CA ASN A 186 1.84 23.12 3.45
C ASN A 186 1.28 24.52 3.71
N HIS A 187 0.00 24.60 4.05
CA HIS A 187 -0.64 25.88 4.37
C HIS A 187 -1.66 25.71 5.52
N PRO A 188 -1.68 26.60 6.53
CA PRO A 188 -2.58 26.49 7.70
C PRO A 188 -4.05 26.26 7.33
N LYS A 189 -4.52 26.92 6.26
CA LYS A 189 -5.90 26.80 5.74
C LYS A 189 -6.29 25.36 5.36
N TYR A 190 -5.39 24.61 4.71
CA TYR A 190 -5.69 23.29 4.16
C TYR A 190 -5.09 22.14 4.98
N ASN A 191 -4.13 22.42 5.86
CA ASN A 191 -3.45 21.39 6.66
C ASN A 191 -4.40 20.59 7.56
N CYS A 192 -5.44 21.22 8.12
CA CYS A 192 -6.44 20.50 8.91
C CYS A 192 -7.22 19.51 8.03
N LEU A 193 -7.71 19.99 6.88
CA LEU A 193 -8.43 19.17 5.91
C LEU A 193 -7.59 17.99 5.43
N ILE A 194 -6.34 18.22 5.01
CA ILE A 194 -5.44 17.17 4.54
C ILE A 194 -5.19 16.13 5.64
N LYS A 195 -5.02 16.54 6.91
CA LYS A 195 -4.86 15.60 8.02
C LYS A 195 -6.11 14.73 8.23
N CYS A 196 -7.29 15.33 8.17
CA CYS A 196 -8.55 14.59 8.28
C CYS A 196 -8.72 13.62 7.10
N ALA A 197 -8.48 14.08 5.87
CA ALA A 197 -8.52 13.26 4.66
C ALA A 197 -7.52 12.09 4.74
N SER A 198 -6.31 12.32 5.26
CA SER A 198 -5.30 11.27 5.40
C SER A 198 -5.71 10.19 6.42
N LYS A 199 -6.33 10.59 7.53
CA LYS A 199 -6.90 9.63 8.50
C LYS A 199 -8.06 8.84 7.89
N ALA A 200 -8.98 9.53 7.22
CA ALA A 200 -10.11 8.90 6.54
C ALA A 200 -9.62 7.89 5.47
N PHE A 201 -8.61 8.26 4.69
CA PHE A 201 -7.95 7.39 3.73
C PHE A 201 -7.37 6.14 4.39
N GLY A 202 -6.62 6.30 5.49
CA GLY A 202 -6.08 5.17 6.25
C GLY A 202 -7.16 4.23 6.77
N VAL A 203 -8.25 4.77 7.32
CA VAL A 203 -9.40 3.97 7.79
C VAL A 203 -10.08 3.24 6.63
N LEU A 204 -10.31 3.92 5.50
CA LEU A 204 -10.89 3.33 4.31
C LEU A 204 -10.05 2.16 3.80
N VAL A 205 -8.73 2.34 3.70
CA VAL A 205 -7.82 1.28 3.26
C VAL A 205 -7.84 0.10 4.23
N THR A 206 -7.74 0.35 5.54
CA THR A 206 -7.77 -0.74 6.54
C THR A 206 -9.09 -1.51 6.50
N LEU A 207 -10.24 -0.82 6.56
CA LEU A 207 -11.53 -1.48 6.60
C LEU A 207 -11.87 -2.15 5.26
N GLY A 208 -11.63 -1.46 4.15
CA GLY A 208 -11.90 -1.97 2.81
C GLY A 208 -11.15 -3.25 2.51
N TYR A 209 -9.83 -3.27 2.74
CA TYR A 209 -9.05 -4.49 2.51
C TYR A 209 -9.25 -5.56 3.58
N SER A 210 -9.61 -5.21 4.82
CA SER A 210 -9.90 -6.21 5.87
C SER A 210 -11.25 -6.89 5.66
N ALA A 211 -12.22 -6.22 5.02
CA ALA A 211 -13.52 -6.80 4.74
C ALA A 211 -13.46 -7.92 3.69
N LEU A 212 -12.51 -7.86 2.73
CA LEU A 212 -12.33 -8.88 1.69
C LEU A 212 -12.02 -10.28 2.26
N PRO A 213 -10.97 -10.48 3.08
CA PRO A 213 -10.64 -11.79 3.62
C PRO A 213 -11.72 -12.31 4.59
N ILE A 214 -12.35 -11.43 5.37
CA ILE A 214 -13.47 -11.81 6.24
C ILE A 214 -14.62 -12.38 5.41
N PHE A 215 -15.01 -11.68 4.34
CA PHE A 215 -16.06 -12.16 3.44
C PHE A 215 -15.70 -13.48 2.76
N CYS A 216 -14.47 -13.61 2.26
CA CYS A 216 -13.99 -14.85 1.66
C CYS A 216 -14.03 -16.02 2.63
N HIS A 217 -13.60 -15.81 3.88
CA HIS A 217 -13.65 -16.82 4.94
C HIS A 217 -15.08 -17.28 5.21
N LEU A 218 -16.02 -16.35 5.34
CA LEU A 218 -17.44 -16.67 5.55
C LEU A 218 -18.08 -17.39 4.36
N GLN A 219 -17.59 -17.17 3.13
CA GLN A 219 -18.04 -17.89 1.95
C GLN A 219 -17.41 -19.29 1.81
N GLY A 220 -16.11 -19.42 2.05
CA GLY A 220 -15.34 -20.65 1.83
C GLY A 220 -15.50 -21.72 2.91
N VAL A 221 -16.15 -21.40 4.03
CA VAL A 221 -16.52 -22.34 5.10
C VAL A 221 -17.84 -23.08 4.79
N LYS A 222 -18.40 -22.89 3.59
CA LYS A 222 -19.60 -23.60 3.11
C LYS A 222 -19.27 -24.91 2.41
#